data_AF-J9WHE5-F1
#
_entry.id   AF-J9WHE5-F1
#
_cell.length_a   1.000
_cell.length_b   1.000
_cell.length_c   1.000
_cell.angle_alpha   90.00
_cell.angle_beta   90.00
_cell.angle_gamma   90.00
#
_symmetry.space_group_name_H-M   'P 1'
#
loop_
_entity.id
_entity.type
_entity.pdbx_description
1 polymer ?
#
loop_
_entity_poly.entity_id
_entity_poly.type
_entity_poly.pdbx_seq_one_letter_code
_entity_poly.pdbx_strand_id
1 'polypeptide(L)'
;MQGIGSAMSAENAAVAAPTTGVVPAAAGEVSALTALQFAARAQMYQAVSAQAAAIHELVAKPLGVRADSYALTEAANAIAAG
;
A
#
# COMPACT_ATOMS: atom_id res chain seq x y z
N MET A 1 -6.18 10.80 -2.74
CA MET A 1 -5.11 9.80 -2.95
C MET A 1 -4.58 9.20 -1.65
N GLN A 2 -4.47 9.95 -0.55
CA GLN A 2 -3.95 9.41 0.71
C GLN A 2 -4.85 8.33 1.36
N GLY A 3 -6.18 8.46 1.29
CA GLY A 3 -7.11 7.48 1.90
C GLY A 3 -7.00 6.06 1.36
N ILE A 4 -6.79 5.89 0.04
CA ILE A 4 -6.59 4.56 -0.56
C ILE A 4 -5.25 3.96 -0.13
N GLY A 5 -4.18 4.79 -0.11
CA GLY A 5 -2.86 4.36 0.34
C GLY A 5 -2.88 3.90 1.80
N SER A 6 -3.51 4.66 2.69
CA SER A 6 -3.63 4.27 4.11
C SER A 6 -4.45 3.00 4.31
N ALA A 7 -5.56 2.83 3.57
CA ALA A 7 -6.36 1.62 3.63
C ALA A 7 -5.56 0.39 3.17
N MET A 8 -4.82 0.52 2.06
CA MET A 8 -3.96 -0.56 1.56
C MET A 8 -2.85 -0.94 2.54
N SER A 9 -2.18 0.04 3.16
CA SER A 9 -1.14 -0.23 4.17
C SER A 9 -1.72 -0.93 5.41
N ALA A 10 -2.92 -0.53 5.85
CA ALA A 10 -3.59 -1.16 6.99
C ALA A 10 -3.95 -2.63 6.70
N GLU A 11 -4.53 -2.90 5.52
CA GLU A 11 -4.88 -4.26 5.09
C GLU A 11 -3.64 -5.14 4.94
N ASN A 12 -2.58 -4.63 4.30
CA ASN A 12 -1.33 -5.37 4.15
C ASN A 12 -0.70 -5.75 5.50
N ALA A 13 -0.77 -4.86 6.50
CA ALA A 13 -0.34 -5.17 7.85
C ALA A 13 -1.25 -6.21 8.53
N ALA A 14 -2.57 -6.09 8.37
CA ALA A 14 -3.54 -6.99 8.97
C ALA A 14 -3.40 -8.44 8.47
N VAL A 15 -3.09 -8.62 7.17
CA VAL A 15 -2.95 -9.95 6.58
C VAL A 15 -1.53 -10.54 6.71
N ALA A 16 -0.54 -9.78 7.19
CA ALA A 16 0.85 -10.25 7.27
C ALA A 16 1.01 -11.51 8.14
N ALA A 17 0.48 -11.49 9.37
CA ALA A 17 0.54 -12.63 10.27
C ALA A 17 -0.19 -13.87 9.73
N PRO A 18 -1.47 -13.81 9.31
CA PRO A 18 -2.19 -15.01 8.86
C PRO A 18 -1.65 -15.58 7.54
N THR A 19 -1.06 -14.77 6.66
CA THR A 19 -0.48 -15.27 5.40
C THR A 19 0.93 -15.84 5.54
N THR A 20 1.66 -15.44 6.58
CA THR A 20 3.00 -15.97 6.89
C THR A 20 2.97 -17.14 7.86
N GLY A 21 1.90 -17.25 8.66
CA GLY A 21 1.69 -18.30 9.67
C GLY A 21 0.88 -19.51 9.16
N VAL A 22 0.94 -19.83 7.86
CA VAL A 22 0.20 -20.97 7.30
C VAL A 22 0.70 -22.27 7.92
N VAL A 23 -0.22 -23.04 8.51
CA VAL A 23 0.07 -24.35 9.12
C VAL A 23 -0.01 -25.44 8.04
N PRO A 24 0.86 -26.46 8.08
CA PRO A 24 0.77 -27.61 7.17
C PRO A 24 -0.60 -28.29 7.24
N ALA A 25 -1.17 -28.64 6.09
CA ALA A 25 -2.47 -29.31 6.01
C ALA A 25 -2.44 -30.75 6.59
N ALA A 26 -1.28 -31.40 6.58
CA ALA A 26 -1.02 -32.71 7.17
C ALA A 26 0.46 -32.81 7.62
N ALA A 27 0.79 -33.88 8.35
CA ALA A 27 2.14 -34.12 8.87
C ALA A 27 3.19 -34.52 7.80
N GLY A 28 2.76 -34.72 6.55
CA GLY A 28 3.65 -35.11 5.46
C GLY A 28 4.55 -33.97 4.99
N GLU A 29 5.74 -34.33 4.49
CA GLU A 29 6.75 -33.40 3.97
C GLU A 29 6.20 -32.45 2.90
N VAL A 30 5.34 -32.95 1.99
CA VAL A 30 4.71 -32.12 0.95
C VAL A 30 3.87 -31.00 1.57
N SER A 31 3.08 -31.30 2.60
CA SER A 31 2.26 -30.28 3.29
C SER A 31 3.12 -29.26 4.03
N ALA A 32 4.22 -29.70 4.65
CA ALA A 32 5.18 -28.81 5.30
C ALA A 32 5.86 -27.89 4.29
N LEU A 33 6.33 -28.44 3.16
CA LEU A 33 6.97 -27.68 2.10
C LEU A 33 5.99 -26.68 1.47
N THR A 34 4.73 -27.06 1.25
CA THR A 34 3.69 -26.16 0.74
C THR A 34 3.44 -24.99 1.70
N ALA A 35 3.30 -25.25 3.00
CA ALA A 35 3.13 -24.19 4.00
C ALA A 35 4.32 -23.21 4.03
N LEU A 36 5.55 -23.72 4.01
CA LEU A 36 6.76 -22.90 3.91
C LEU A 36 6.79 -22.05 2.62
N GLN A 37 6.35 -22.63 1.51
CA GLN A 37 6.25 -21.96 0.23
C GLN A 37 5.22 -20.82 0.21
N PHE A 38 4.11 -20.96 0.94
CA PHE A 38 3.15 -19.87 1.15
C PHE A 38 3.75 -18.77 2.01
N ALA A 39 4.39 -19.14 3.13
CA ALA A 39 5.04 -18.18 4.01
C ALA A 39 6.12 -17.36 3.28
N ALA A 40 6.96 -18.02 2.48
CA ALA A 40 7.98 -17.34 1.67
C ALA A 40 7.37 -16.34 0.67
N ARG A 41 6.29 -16.73 -0.03
CA ARG A 41 5.57 -15.84 -0.95
C ARG A 41 4.94 -14.66 -0.22
N ALA A 42 4.36 -14.88 0.96
CA ALA A 42 3.79 -13.82 1.78
C ALA A 42 4.86 -12.82 2.24
N GLN A 43 6.04 -13.28 2.66
CA GLN A 43 7.16 -12.41 3.03
C GLN A 43 7.62 -11.54 1.84
N MET A 44 7.75 -12.13 0.64
CA MET A 44 8.08 -11.38 -0.57
C MET A 44 7.00 -10.35 -0.92
N TYR A 45 5.72 -10.74 -0.80
CA TYR A 45 4.60 -9.83 -1.03
C TYR A 45 4.64 -8.62 -0.07
N GLN A 46 4.96 -8.83 1.20
CA GLN A 46 5.08 -7.75 2.18
C GLN A 46 6.21 -6.77 1.82
N ALA A 47 7.36 -7.28 1.38
CA ALA A 47 8.48 -6.44 0.93
C ALA A 47 8.09 -5.58 -0.28
N VAL A 48 7.45 -6.18 -1.29
CA VAL A 48 6.97 -5.46 -2.49
C VAL A 48 5.90 -4.44 -2.12
N SER A 49 4.98 -4.79 -1.21
CA SER A 49 3.92 -3.92 -0.72
C SER A 49 4.45 -2.68 -0.02
N ALA A 50 5.51 -2.81 0.78
CA ALA A 50 6.17 -1.68 1.41
C ALA A 50 6.80 -0.73 0.37
N GLN A 51 7.42 -1.28 -0.67
CA GLN A 51 7.97 -0.48 -1.78
C GLN A 51 6.86 0.25 -2.54
N ALA A 52 5.73 -0.41 -2.80
CA ALA A 52 4.58 0.20 -3.45
C ALA A 52 3.99 1.37 -2.63
N ALA A 53 3.92 1.23 -1.30
CA ALA A 53 3.46 2.30 -0.41
C ALA A 53 4.37 3.54 -0.50
N ALA A 54 5.69 3.35 -0.51
CA ALA A 54 6.64 4.45 -0.66
C ALA A 54 6.48 5.17 -2.03
N ILE A 55 6.29 4.41 -3.11
CA ILE A 55 6.05 4.99 -4.44
C ILE A 55 4.73 5.77 -4.46
N HIS A 56 3.67 5.24 -3.84
CA HIS A 56 2.38 5.92 -3.74
C HIS A 56 2.50 7.28 -3.03
N GLU A 57 3.27 7.35 -1.94
CA GLU A 57 3.53 8.63 -1.25
C GLU A 57 4.28 9.64 -2.13
N LEU A 58 5.31 9.16 -2.86
CA LEU A 58 6.08 9.99 -3.78
C LEU A 58 5.21 10.59 -4.90
N VAL A 59 4.17 9.86 -5.34
CA VAL A 59 3.22 10.35 -6.35
C VAL A 59 2.15 11.25 -5.73
N ALA A 60 1.56 10.85 -4.60
CA ALA A 60 0.44 11.57 -4.00
C ALA A 60 0.83 12.95 -3.46
N LYS A 61 2.03 13.10 -2.90
CA LYS A 61 2.50 14.36 -2.30
C LYS A 61 2.58 15.54 -3.28
N PRO A 62 3.29 15.47 -4.43
CA PRO A 62 3.36 16.58 -5.37
C PRO A 62 2.02 16.87 -6.04
N LEU A 63 1.16 15.87 -6.23
CA LEU A 63 -0.19 16.09 -6.77
C LEU A 63 -1.04 16.94 -5.83
N GLY A 64 -0.95 16.72 -4.51
CA GLY A 64 -1.61 17.57 -3.51
C GLY A 64 -1.14 19.02 -3.60
N VAL A 65 0.18 19.23 -3.59
CA VAL A 65 0.78 20.58 -3.70
C VAL A 65 0.32 21.32 -4.97
N ARG A 66 0.25 20.63 -6.10
CA ARG A 66 -0.20 21.22 -7.35
C ARG A 66 -1.68 21.58 -7.32
N ALA A 67 -2.52 20.74 -6.73
CA ALA A 67 -3.95 21.03 -6.57
C ALA A 67 -4.17 22.30 -5.74
N ASP A 68 -3.43 22.45 -4.63
CA ASP A 68 -3.50 23.65 -3.80
C ASP A 68 -3.05 24.91 -4.57
N SER A 69 -1.97 24.80 -5.35
CA SER A 69 -1.47 25.89 -6.19
C SER A 69 -2.48 26.34 -7.25
N TYR A 70 -3.15 25.39 -7.91
CA TYR A 70 -4.22 25.69 -8.87
C TYR A 70 -5.41 26.38 -8.17
N ALA A 71 -5.83 25.88 -7.01
CA ALA A 71 -6.93 26.49 -6.24
C ALA A 71 -6.61 27.93 -5.81
N LEU A 72 -5.38 28.20 -5.35
CA LEU A 72 -4.92 29.54 -5.02
C LEU A 72 -4.91 30.47 -6.24
N THR A 73 -4.46 29.97 -7.40
CA THR A 73 -4.44 30.74 -8.65
C THR A 73 -5.85 31.08 -9.12
N GLU A 74 -6.78 30.12 -9.02
CA GLU A 74 -8.18 30.32 -9.39
C GLU A 74 -8.85 31.37 -8.48
N ALA A 75 -8.61 31.31 -7.17
CA ALA A 75 -9.12 32.29 -6.22
C ALA A 75 -8.57 33.71 -6.51
N ALA A 76 -7.28 33.84 -6.81
CA ALA A 76 -6.68 35.13 -7.18
C ALA A 76 -7.29 35.70 -8.47
N ASN A 77 -7.52 34.86 -9.48
CA ASN A 77 -8.15 35.27 -10.73
C ASN A 77 -9.61 35.71 -10.53
N ALA A 78 -10.37 35.01 -9.66
CA ALA A 78 -11.75 35.39 -9.34
C ALA A 78 -11.83 36.77 -8.67
N ILE A 79 -10.86 37.10 -7.81
CA ILE A 79 -10.75 38.44 -7.18
C ILE A 79 -10.42 39.50 -8.23
N ALA A 80 -9.53 39.22 -9.17
CA ALA A 80 -9.12 40.19 -10.19
C ALA A 80 -10.19 40.47 -11.27
N ALA A 81 -11.13 39.53 -11.46
CA ALA A 81 -12.19 39.63 -12.46
C ALA A 81 -13.50 40.27 -11.95
N GLY A 82 -13.61 40.50 -10.65
CA GLY A 82 -14.75 41.17 -9.99
C GLY A 82 -14.45 42.63 -9.68
#